data_AF-A0A2D9H5R2-F1
#
_entry.id   AF-A0A2D9H5R2-F1
#
_cell.length_a   1.000
_cell.length_b   1.000
_cell.length_c   1.000
_cell.angle_alpha   90.00
_cell.angle_beta   90.00
_cell.angle_gamma   90.00
#
_symmetry.space_group_name_H-M   'P 1'
#
loop_
_entity.id
_entity.type
_entity.pdbx_description
1 polymer ?
#
loop_
_entity_poly.entity_id
_entity_poly.type
_entity_poly.pdbx_seq_one_letter_code
_entity_poly.pdbx_strand_id
1 'polypeptide(L)'
;MGRYKSVLMAEKDAREFPHHVEFPIPPLGLGKRLDVIAAWLDTNIGPDWRSHSHFAKGEHTASYMFRTEDVADRFRSALGSQNELAQL
;
A
#
# COMPACT_ATOMS: atom_id res chain seq x y z
N MET A 1 20.89 -1.38 -21.14
CA MET A 1 21.30 -1.85 -19.80
C MET A 1 20.75 -0.88 -18.77
N GLY A 2 19.75 -1.27 -17.96
CA GLY A 2 19.12 -0.31 -17.02
C GLY A 2 18.05 -0.91 -16.10
N ARG A 3 18.16 -2.19 -15.72
CA ARG A 3 17.12 -2.93 -14.98
C ARG A 3 17.57 -3.51 -13.64
N TYR A 4 18.77 -3.16 -13.17
CA TYR A 4 19.41 -3.80 -12.01
C TYR A 4 19.29 -3.03 -10.68
N LYS A 5 18.80 -1.79 -10.69
CA LYS A 5 18.62 -1.01 -9.45
C LYS A 5 17.31 -1.30 -8.73
N SER A 6 16.25 -1.65 -9.46
CA SER A 6 14.91 -1.86 -8.87
C SER A 6 14.76 -3.19 -8.14
N VAL A 7 15.46 -4.25 -8.58
CA VAL A 7 15.35 -5.58 -7.95
C VAL A 7 16.00 -5.57 -6.56
N LEU A 8 17.20 -5.00 -6.44
CA LEU A 8 17.90 -4.88 -5.16
C LEU A 8 17.15 -3.98 -4.16
N MET A 9 16.44 -2.95 -4.63
CA MET A 9 15.59 -2.13 -3.76
C MET A 9 14.35 -2.89 -3.31
N ALA A 10 13.71 -3.66 -4.20
CA ALA A 10 12.56 -4.48 -3.84
C ALA A 10 12.90 -5.56 -2.80
N GLU A 11 14.07 -6.20 -2.89
CA GLU A 11 14.54 -7.17 -1.89
C GLU A 11 14.88 -6.52 -0.54
N LYS A 12 15.33 -5.26 -0.56
CA LYS A 12 15.65 -4.51 0.66
C LYS A 12 14.38 -4.02 1.36
N ASP A 13 13.44 -3.46 0.60
CA ASP A 13 12.12 -3.06 1.08
C ASP A 13 11.36 -4.26 1.67
N ALA A 14 11.38 -5.43 1.01
CA ALA A 14 10.73 -6.63 1.54
C ALA A 14 11.34 -7.14 2.86
N ARG A 15 12.60 -6.80 3.15
CA ARG A 15 13.26 -7.16 4.40
C ARG A 15 13.06 -6.10 5.50
N GLU A 16 12.88 -4.84 5.12
CA GLU A 16 12.63 -3.72 6.04
C GLU A 16 11.13 -3.53 6.36
N PHE A 17 10.25 -4.01 5.48
CA PHE A 17 8.79 -3.89 5.57
C PHE A 17 8.12 -5.25 5.39
N PRO A 18 8.26 -6.20 6.33
CA PRO A 18 7.81 -7.58 6.16
C PRO A 18 6.28 -7.74 6.14
N HIS A 19 5.52 -6.72 6.55
CA HIS A 19 4.06 -6.81 6.65
C HIS A 19 3.40 -6.17 5.44
N HIS A 20 2.80 -6.99 4.58
CA HIS A 20 2.20 -6.55 3.33
C HIS A 20 0.66 -6.64 3.40
N VAL A 21 -0.02 -5.59 2.95
CA VAL A 21 -1.46 -5.54 2.79
C VAL A 21 -1.78 -5.26 1.33
N GLU A 22 -2.28 -6.28 0.65
CA GLU A 22 -2.66 -6.21 -0.76
C GLU A 22 -4.17 -6.07 -0.89
N PHE A 23 -4.64 -5.19 -1.77
CA PHE A 23 -6.04 -5.15 -2.15
C PHE A 23 -6.24 -4.89 -3.64
N PRO A 24 -7.27 -5.52 -4.24
CA PRO A 24 -7.60 -5.31 -5.64
C PRO A 24 -8.18 -3.91 -5.84
N ILE A 25 -7.60 -3.18 -6.79
CA ILE A 25 -8.13 -1.92 -7.30
C ILE A 25 -9.02 -2.25 -8.51
N PRO A 26 -10.35 -2.06 -8.41
CA PRO A 26 -11.23 -2.25 -9.55
C PRO A 26 -10.85 -1.31 -10.71
N PRO A 27 -11.05 -1.75 -11.96
CA PRO A 27 -10.65 -1.01 -13.16
C PRO A 27 -11.38 0.33 -13.34
N LEU A 28 -12.51 0.55 -12.63
CA LEU A 28 -13.26 1.82 -12.65
C LEU A 28 -12.61 2.96 -11.83
N GLY A 29 -11.42 2.74 -11.27
CA GLY A 29 -10.56 3.82 -10.77
C GLY A 29 -10.79 4.13 -9.29
N LEU A 30 -9.88 3.64 -8.45
CA LEU A 30 -9.75 4.06 -7.05
C LEU A 30 -8.77 5.23 -6.88
N GLY A 31 -8.50 6.03 -7.92
CA GLY A 31 -7.49 7.11 -7.85
C GLY A 31 -7.65 8.01 -6.62
N LYS A 32 -8.88 8.47 -6.34
CA LYS A 32 -9.19 9.24 -5.12
C LYS A 32 -9.03 8.44 -3.84
N ARG A 33 -9.43 7.16 -3.83
CA ARG A 33 -9.35 6.32 -2.63
C ARG A 33 -7.91 5.98 -2.28
N LEU A 34 -7.05 5.75 -3.28
CA LEU A 34 -5.62 5.55 -3.07
C LEU A 34 -4.95 6.80 -2.52
N ASP A 35 -5.37 7.98 -2.98
CA ASP A 35 -4.89 9.27 -2.47
C ASP A 35 -5.31 9.50 -1.01
N VAL A 36 -6.58 9.23 -0.67
CA VAL A 36 -7.09 9.26 0.71
C VAL A 36 -6.36 8.27 1.62
N ILE A 37 -6.12 7.06 1.12
CA ILE A 37 -5.37 6.02 1.83
C ILE A 37 -3.93 6.48 2.08
N ALA A 38 -3.26 7.05 1.07
CA ALA A 38 -1.91 7.58 1.22
C ALA A 38 -1.86 8.76 2.22
N ALA A 39 -2.83 9.67 2.18
CA ALA A 39 -2.94 10.79 3.11
C ALA A 39 -3.19 10.31 4.55
N TRP A 40 -4.04 9.30 4.73
CA TRP A 40 -4.27 8.68 6.04
C TRP A 40 -3.00 8.03 6.57
N LEU A 41 -2.25 7.33 5.72
CA LEU A 41 -0.99 6.70 6.08
C LEU A 41 0.07 7.74 6.47
N ASP A 42 0.21 8.82 5.69
CA ASP A 42 1.13 9.90 6.03
C ASP A 42 0.76 10.57 7.37
N THR A 43 -0.53 10.75 7.63
CA THR A 43 -1.04 11.37 8.87
C THR A 43 -0.89 10.47 10.10
N ASN A 44 -1.15 9.16 9.97
CA ASN A 44 -1.20 8.23 11.12
C ASN A 44 0.10 7.45 11.33
N ILE A 45 0.85 7.18 10.28
CA ILE A 45 2.05 6.33 10.27
C ILE A 45 3.31 7.17 9.99
N GLY A 46 3.20 8.23 9.19
CA GLY A 46 4.35 9.03 8.75
C GLY A 46 5.10 8.38 7.59
N PRO A 47 6.42 8.64 7.39
CA PRO A 47 7.16 8.16 6.22
C PRO A 47 7.51 6.66 6.24
N ASP A 48 7.04 5.91 7.24
CA ASP A 48 7.39 4.50 7.53
C ASP A 48 6.45 3.49 6.86
N TRP A 49 6.03 3.79 5.63
CA TRP A 49 5.27 2.88 4.77
C TRP A 49 5.73 3.00 3.32
N ARG A 50 5.47 1.96 2.54
CA ARG A 50 5.81 1.89 1.12
C ARG A 50 4.64 1.31 0.36
N SER A 51 4.33 1.84 -0.82
CA SER A 51 3.27 1.29 -1.68
C SER A 51 3.82 0.89 -3.04
N HIS A 52 3.47 -0.30 -3.47
CA HIS A 52 3.68 -0.76 -4.84
C HIS A 52 2.32 -0.99 -5.51
N SER A 53 2.14 -0.40 -6.69
CA SER A 53 1.04 -0.78 -7.57
C SER A 53 1.56 -1.80 -8.58
N HIS A 54 0.89 -2.93 -8.66
CA HIS A 54 1.17 -3.96 -9.64
C HIS A 54 -0.04 -4.14 -10.54
N PHE A 55 0.18 -4.09 -11.85
CA PHE A 55 -0.83 -4.40 -12.84
C PHE A 55 -0.55 -5.79 -13.39
N ALA A 56 -1.42 -6.74 -13.08
CA ALA A 56 -1.29 -8.11 -13.54
C ALA A 56 -2.64 -8.60 -14.09
N LYS A 57 -2.62 -9.21 -15.29
CA LYS A 57 -3.79 -9.84 -15.93
C LYS A 57 -5.06 -8.96 -16.04
N GLY A 58 -4.92 -7.64 -16.18
CA GLY A 58 -6.06 -6.72 -16.31
C GLY A 58 -6.64 -6.24 -14.98
N GLU A 59 -6.09 -6.70 -13.85
CA GLU A 59 -6.43 -6.22 -12.51
C GLU A 59 -5.29 -5.34 -11.98
N HIS A 60 -5.66 -4.17 -11.48
CA HIS A 60 -4.74 -3.35 -10.70
C HIS A 60 -4.77 -3.85 -9.27
N THR A 61 -3.60 -4.14 -8.69
CA THR A 61 -3.47 -4.47 -7.26
C THR A 61 -2.58 -3.43 -6.61
N ALA A 62 -3.01 -2.86 -5.49
CA ALA A 62 -2.13 -2.05 -4.65
C ALA A 62 -1.65 -2.91 -3.48
N SER A 63 -0.34 -2.89 -3.28
CA SER A 63 0.35 -3.53 -2.17
C SER A 63 0.94 -2.44 -1.29
N TYR A 64 0.55 -2.41 -0.02
CA TYR A 64 1.10 -1.52 0.99
C TYR A 64 1.97 -2.33 1.94
N MET A 65 3.19 -1.87 2.17
CA MET A 65 4.21 -2.54 2.96
C MET A 65 4.52 -1.71 4.19
N PHE A 66 4.59 -2.38 5.34
CA PHE A 66 4.74 -1.79 6.66
C PHE A 66 5.87 -2.46 7.44
N ARG A 67 6.57 -1.67 8.24
CA ARG A 67 7.69 -2.15 9.07
C ARG A 67 7.22 -3.00 10.24
N THR A 68 6.04 -2.69 10.79
CA THR A 68 5.48 -3.37 11.96
C THR A 68 4.09 -3.95 11.66
N GLU A 69 3.77 -5.04 12.36
CA GLU A 69 2.47 -5.70 12.26
C GLU A 69 1.34 -4.80 12.75
N ASP A 70 1.56 -4.04 13.83
CA ASP A 70 0.57 -3.12 14.42
C ASP A 70 0.03 -2.12 13.39
N VAL A 71 0.94 -1.55 12.59
CA VAL A 71 0.59 -0.60 11.53
C VAL A 71 -0.19 -1.30 10.42
N ALA A 72 0.22 -2.50 10.02
CA ALA A 72 -0.47 -3.29 9.01
C ALA A 72 -1.88 -3.69 9.46
N ASP A 73 -2.06 -4.05 10.73
CA ASP A 73 -3.36 -4.41 11.29
C ASP A 73 -4.26 -3.19 11.43
N ARG A 74 -3.72 -2.06 11.88
CA ARG A 74 -4.45 -0.78 11.93
C ARG A 74 -4.92 -0.35 10.55
N PHE A 75 -4.06 -0.49 9.54
CA PHE A 75 -4.39 -0.22 8.15
C PHE A 75 -5.47 -1.17 7.62
N ARG A 76 -5.34 -2.47 7.91
CA ARG A 76 -6.33 -3.49 7.54
C ARG A 76 -7.68 -3.22 8.18
N SER A 77 -7.70 -2.82 9.45
CA SER A 77 -8.90 -2.42 10.17
C SER A 77 -9.54 -1.17 9.56
N ALA A 78 -8.74 -0.16 9.20
CA ALA A 78 -9.23 1.04 8.50
C ALA A 78 -9.80 0.70 7.10
N LEU A 79 -9.22 -0.26 6.38
CA LEU A 79 -9.75 -0.75 5.10
C LEU A 79 -11.08 -1.49 5.23
N GLY A 80 -11.21 -2.33 6.27
CA GLY A 80 -12.44 -3.06 6.59
C GLY A 80 -13.57 -2.14 7.07
N SER A 81 -13.20 -1.10 7.82
CA SER A 81 -14.04 0.01 8.22
C SER A 81 -14.20 0.96 7.01
N GLN A 82 -14.92 0.52 5.96
CA GLN A 82 -15.13 1.31 4.74
C GLN A 82 -15.65 2.73 5.01
N ASN A 83 -16.22 2.98 6.19
CA ASN A 83 -16.70 4.27 6.63
C ASN A 83 -15.56 5.27 6.97
N GLU A 84 -14.45 4.84 7.56
CA GLU A 84 -13.36 5.76 7.97
C GLU A 84 -12.55 6.29 6.78
N LEU A 85 -12.27 5.44 5.80
CA LEU A 85 -11.56 5.85 4.57
C LEU A 85 -12.49 6.45 3.51
N ALA A 86 -13.81 6.39 3.68
CA ALA A 86 -14.77 7.07 2.81
C ALA A 86 -15.18 8.46 3.32
N GLN A 87 -14.89 8.78 4.58
CA GLN A 87 -15.20 10.07 5.22
C GLN A 87 -14.05 11.10 5.12
N LEU A 88 -12.87 10.69 4.66
CA LEU A 88 -11.70 11.54 4.37
C LEU A 88 -11.67 11.95 2.90
#